data_AF-A0A838F0N5-F1
#
_entry.id   AF-A0A838F0N5-F1
#
_cell.length_a   1.000
_cell.length_b   1.000
_cell.length_c   1.000
_cell.angle_alpha   90.00
_cell.angle_beta   90.00
_cell.angle_gamma   90.00
#
_symmetry.space_group_name_H-M   'P 1'
#
loop_
_entity.id
_entity.type
_entity.pdbx_description
1 polymer ?
#
loop_
_entity_poly.entity_id
_entity_poly.type
_entity_poly.pdbx_seq_one_letter_code
_entity_poly.pdbx_strand_id
1 'polypeptide(L)' 'MIHLHQTHHTVADFAAIFKHTIEVLNSDGLHLFPELYLTGYPLQDLVLQRAFIDSYLEHQQKLDAWAKKQTGNWRALL' A
#
# COMPACT_ATOMS: atom_id res chain seq x y z
N MET A 1 -19.37 0.29 -5.54
CA MET A 1 -19.35 -0.02 -4.09
C MET A 1 -18.18 0.73 -3.47
N ILE A 2 -18.35 1.30 -2.27
CA ILE A 2 -17.25 1.96 -1.53
C ILE A 2 -16.90 1.05 -0.36
N HIS A 3 -15.62 0.71 -0.22
CA HIS A 3 -15.08 -0.14 0.84
C HIS A 3 -14.20 0.71 1.74
N LEU A 4 -14.55 0.80 3.02
CA LEU A 4 -13.77 1.50 4.05
C LEU A 4 -12.97 0.46 4.84
N HIS A 5 -11.65 0.58 4.82
CA HIS A 5 -10.76 -0.35 5.52
C HIS A 5 -10.35 0.22 6.87
N GLN A 6 -10.51 -0.57 7.93
CA GLN A 6 -9.89 -0.31 9.23
C GLN A 6 -8.80 -1.35 9.44
N THR A 7 -7.56 -0.91 9.64
CA THR A 7 -6.42 -1.82 9.75
C THR A 7 -5.62 -1.58 11.02
N HIS A 8 -4.92 -2.63 11.45
CA HIS A 8 -3.93 -2.56 12.51
C HIS A 8 -2.59 -3.01 11.92
N HIS A 9 -1.77 -2.05 11.53
CA HIS A 9 -0.47 -2.31 10.91
C HIS A 9 0.65 -2.21 11.93
N THR A 10 1.60 -3.14 11.83
CA THR A 10 2.95 -2.92 12.34
C THR A 10 3.63 -1.91 11.44
N VAL A 11 4.22 -0.87 12.03
CA VAL A 11 4.93 0.18 11.29
C VAL A 11 6.07 -0.43 10.48
N ALA A 12 6.20 0.01 9.22
CA ALA A 12 7.19 -0.42 8.23
C ALA A 12 7.18 -1.93 7.86
N ASP A 13 6.14 -2.69 8.22
CA ASP A 13 5.98 -4.07 7.78
C ASP A 13 5.42 -4.14 6.34
N PHE A 14 6.27 -3.77 5.38
CA PHE A 14 5.92 -3.71 3.96
C PHE A 14 5.46 -5.06 3.40
N ALA A 15 5.87 -6.18 4.00
CA ALA A 15 5.47 -7.51 3.56
C ALA A 15 4.02 -7.81 3.95
N ALA A 16 3.64 -7.57 5.22
CA ALA A 16 2.28 -7.74 5.69
C ALA A 16 1.32 -6.76 4.99
N ILE A 17 1.73 -5.50 4.84
CA ILE A 17 0.95 -4.46 4.14
C ILE A 17 0.71 -4.85 2.69
N PHE A 18 1.74 -5.31 1.97
CA PHE A 18 1.57 -5.76 0.59
C PHE A 18 0.56 -6.90 0.49
N LYS A 19 0.72 -7.93 1.34
CA LYS A 19 -0.17 -9.10 1.37
C LYS A 19 -1.62 -8.70 1.60
N HIS A 20 -1.89 -7.88 2.62
CA HIS A 20 -3.23 -7.40 2.92
C HIS A 20 -3.81 -6.59 1.74
N THR A 21 -3.02 -5.70 1.15
CA THR A 21 -3.44 -4.85 0.03
C THR A 21 -3.90 -5.68 -1.18
N ILE A 22 -3.13 -6.69 -1.58
CA ILE A 22 -3.50 -7.53 -2.72
C ILE A 22 -4.69 -8.45 -2.41
N GLU A 23 -4.89 -8.83 -1.15
CA GLU A 23 -6.03 -9.64 -0.72
C GLU A 23 -7.33 -8.83 -0.83
N VAL A 24 -7.35 -7.59 -0.33
CA VAL A 24 -8.56 -6.76 -0.33
C VAL A 24 -8.89 -6.15 -1.68
N LEU A 25 -7.89 -5.89 -2.53
CA LEU A 25 -8.11 -5.31 -3.88
C LEU A 25 -8.63 -6.34 -4.90
N ASN A 26 -8.86 -7.60 -4.52
CA ASN A 26 -9.53 -8.57 -5.38
C ASN A 26 -11.05 -8.32 -5.51
N SER A 27 -11.64 -7.50 -4.65
CA SER A 27 -13.04 -7.10 -4.77
C SER A 27 -13.18 -5.81 -5.57
N ASP A 28 -14.20 -5.71 -6.42
CA ASP A 28 -14.47 -4.50 -7.19
C ASP A 28 -15.01 -3.37 -6.31
N GLY A 29 -14.61 -2.13 -6.62
CA GLY A 29 -15.12 -0.93 -5.98
C GLY A 29 -14.05 0.12 -5.72
N LEU A 30 -14.43 1.19 -5.02
CA LEU A 30 -13.50 2.19 -4.51
C LEU A 30 -13.07 1.78 -3.10
N HIS A 31 -11.77 1.57 -2.91
CA HIS A 31 -11.19 1.20 -1.63
C HIS A 31 -10.54 2.42 -0.98
N LEU A 32 -11.01 2.78 0.22
CA LEU A 32 -10.44 3.86 1.01
C LEU A 32 -9.71 3.27 2.21
N PHE A 33 -8.44 3.64 2.34
CA PHE A 33 -7.55 3.16 3.40
C PHE A 33 -7.23 4.26 4.42
N PRO A 34 -6.82 3.89 5.64
CA PRO A 34 -6.37 4.85 6.65
C PRO A 34 -5.16 5.69 6.20
N GLU A 35 -4.91 6.79 6.91
CA GLU A 35 -3.72 7.62 6.72
C GLU A 35 -2.43 6.79 6.85
N LEU A 36 -1.45 7.06 5.97
CA LEU A 36 -0.16 6.35 5.91
C LEU A 36 -0.29 4.81 5.86
N TYR A 37 -1.38 4.28 5.31
CA TYR A 37 -1.63 2.84 5.24
C TYR A 37 -0.45 2.02 4.70
N LEU A 38 0.26 2.52 3.67
CA LEU A 38 1.38 1.82 3.04
C LEU A 38 2.62 1.64 3.92
N THR A 39 2.67 2.34 5.06
CA THR A 39 3.82 2.35 5.98
C THR A 39 3.41 2.10 7.43
N GLY A 40 2.13 2.30 7.78
CA GLY A 40 1.66 2.42 9.17
C GLY A 40 1.85 3.83 9.74
N TYR A 41 1.27 4.04 10.92
CA TYR A 41 1.33 5.30 11.68
C TYR A 41 1.51 5.02 13.18
N PRO A 42 2.30 5.81 13.94
CA PRO A 42 3.10 6.96 13.51
C PRO A 42 4.48 6.55 12.97
N LEU A 43 5.05 7.35 12.05
CA LEU A 43 6.38 7.08 11.49
C LEU A 43 7.54 7.68 12.28
N GLN A 44 7.32 8.77 13.02
CA GLN A 44 8.36 9.46 13.80
C GLN A 44 9.62 9.70 12.93
N ASP A 45 10.81 9.41 13.44
CA ASP A 45 12.08 9.64 12.77
C ASP A 45 12.36 8.69 11.59
N LEU A 46 11.52 7.67 11.35
CA LEU A 46 11.70 6.77 10.21
C LEU A 46 11.71 7.53 8.88
N VAL A 47 10.93 8.61 8.78
CA VAL A 47 10.88 9.44 7.56
C VAL A 47 12.21 10.15 7.26
N LEU A 48 13.12 10.22 8.23
CA LEU A 48 14.46 10.81 8.08
C LEU A 48 15.52 9.76 7.72
N GLN A 49 15.18 8.47 7.81
CA GLN A 49 16.13 7.37 7.59
C GLN A 49 16.13 6.96 6.11
N ARG A 50 17.30 7.05 5.47
CA ARG A 50 17.46 6.67 4.06
C ARG A 50 17.02 5.22 3.77
N ALA A 51 17.35 4.29 4.66
CA ALA A 51 16.97 2.88 4.51
C ALA A 51 15.45 2.69 4.48
N PHE A 52 14.71 3.40 5.34
CA PHE A 52 13.25 3.37 5.35
C PHE A 52 12.67 3.93 4.04
N ILE A 53 13.21 5.05 3.56
CA ILE A 53 12.79 5.66 2.29
C ILE A 53 13.03 4.69 1.12
N ASP A 54 14.21 4.08 1.06
CA ASP A 54 14.55 3.13 0.00
C ASP A 54 13.63 1.89 0.03
N SER A 55 13.35 1.33 1.22
CA SER A 55 12.40 0.22 1.37
C SER A 55 10.96 0.61 1.00
N TYR A 56 10.53 1.83 1.32
CA TYR A 56 9.22 2.34 0.92
C TYR A 56 9.10 2.48 -0.60
N LEU A 57 10.13 3.03 -1.26
CA LEU A 57 10.17 3.15 -2.72
C LEU A 57 10.15 1.78 -3.40
N GLU A 58 10.88 0.80 -2.87
CA GLU A 58 10.82 -0.59 -3.35
C GLU A 58 9.41 -1.18 -3.18
N HIS A 59 8.78 -0.97 -2.02
CA HIS A 59 7.41 -1.41 -1.77
C HIS A 59 6.41 -0.80 -2.75
N GLN A 60 6.52 0.51 -3.02
CA GLN A 60 5.69 1.19 -4.03
C GLN A 60 5.89 0.59 -5.44
N GLN A 61 7.14 0.40 -5.87
CA GLN A 61 7.43 -0.20 -7.17
C GLN A 61 6.84 -1.61 -7.31
N LYS A 62 6.85 -2.38 -6.22
CA LYS A 62 6.25 -3.72 -6.17
C LYS A 62 4.72 -3.67 -6.29
N LEU A 63 4.06 -2.73 -5.61
CA LEU A 63 2.61 -2.50 -5.74
C LEU A 63 2.24 -2.06 -7.16
N ASP A 64 2.98 -1.12 -7.73
CA ASP A 64 2.79 -0.66 -9.12
C ASP A 64 2.92 -1.83 -10.12
N ALA A 65 3.94 -2.66 -9.95
CA ALA A 65 4.17 -3.81 -10.80
C ALA A 65 3.05 -4.85 -10.66
N TRP A 66 2.52 -5.04 -9.45
CA TRP A 66 1.36 -5.90 -9.22
C TRP A 66 0.11 -5.31 -9.86
N ALA A 67 -0.20 -4.04 -9.62
CA ALA A 67 -1.39 -3.36 -10.15
C ALA A 67 -1.41 -3.38 -11.68
N LYS A 68 -0.27 -3.07 -12.33
CA LYS A 68 -0.12 -3.12 -13.80
C LYS A 68 -0.40 -4.49 -14.39
N LYS A 69 -0.11 -5.58 -13.65
CA LYS A 69 -0.42 -6.95 -14.10
C LYS A 69 -1.91 -7.26 -14.01
N GLN A 70 -2.62 -6.70 -13.02
CA GLN A 70 -4.06 -6.86 -12.89
C GLN A 70 -4.81 -6.05 -13.94
N THR A 71 -4.34 -4.83 -14.21
CA THR A 71 -4.87 -3.97 -15.27
C THR A 71 -4.25 -4.36 -16.61
N GLY A 72 -4.66 -5.49 -17.18
CA GLY A 72 -4.35 -5.85 -18.56
C GLY A 72 -4.79 -4.81 -19.60
N ASN A 73 -5.49 -3.75 -19.19
CA ASN A 73 -5.71 -2.56 -19.99
C ASN A 73 -6.17 -1.40 -19.08
N TRP A 74 -5.79 -0.17 -19.47
CA TRP A 74 -6.30 1.18 -19.10
C TRP A 74 -6.19 1.72 -17.64
N ARG A 75 -5.28 2.70 -17.48
CA ARG A 75 -5.45 3.98 -16.76
C ARG A 75 -6.42 4.03 -15.56
N ALA A 76 -5.95 3.70 -14.36
CA ALA A 76 -6.51 4.27 -13.13
C ALA A 76 -5.58 4.02 -11.94
N LEU A 77 -4.60 4.90 -11.74
CA LEU A 77 -3.96 5.15 -10.43
C LEU A 77 -3.40 6.58 -10.52
N LEU A 78 -4.30 7.55 -10.43
CA LEU A 78 -4.03 8.93 -10.00
C LEU A 78 -4.78 9.13 -8.69
#